data_AF-E4TGQ2-F1
#
_entry.id   AF-E4TGQ2-F1
#
_cell.length_a   1.000
_cell.length_b   1.000
_cell.length_c   1.000
_cell.angle_alpha   90.00
_cell.angle_beta   90.00
_cell.angle_gamma   90.00
#
_symmetry.space_group_name_H-M   'P 1'
#
loop_
_entity.id
_entity.type
_entity.pdbx_description
1 polymer ?
#
loop_
_entity_poly.entity_id
_entity_poly.type
_entity_poly.pdbx_seq_one_letter_code
_entity_poly.pdbx_strand_id
1 'polypeptide(L)'
;MSKNNVHFEEVAIDKVESYINSNFKRIIGFLVGIVIIGLAAYGLKQYYNSQKNAEINKIGEFEAKFNSQEFSPEILDQYVKTCESISSLKDFCYFRAGAILATIGDNKGKEYLKKVGGNYKEFADSLLFDLGEKVDINQYKDSGKLATIWKYRAALQDKKLLSSLDNATLNTRLISNTRYWE
;
A
#
# COMPACT_ATOMS: atom_id res chain seq x y z
N MET A 1 -42.62 59.36 -44.42
CA MET A 1 -41.67 59.29 -43.29
C MET A 1 -42.08 58.13 -42.40
N SER A 2 -41.15 57.21 -42.18
CA SER A 2 -41.33 55.97 -41.41
C SER A 2 -41.61 56.25 -39.93
N LYS A 3 -42.52 55.49 -39.33
CA LYS A 3 -42.47 55.17 -37.90
C LYS A 3 -42.84 53.70 -37.73
N ASN A 4 -41.81 52.85 -37.83
CA ASN A 4 -41.86 51.47 -37.35
C ASN A 4 -42.11 51.50 -35.84
N ASN A 5 -43.33 51.14 -35.42
CA ASN A 5 -43.56 50.71 -34.05
C ASN A 5 -43.00 49.31 -33.93
N VAL A 6 -41.71 49.23 -33.60
CA VAL A 6 -41.08 48.00 -33.14
C VAL A 6 -41.71 47.69 -31.79
N HIS A 7 -42.69 46.78 -31.79
CA HIS A 7 -43.10 46.09 -30.56
C HIS A 7 -41.87 45.32 -30.07
N PHE A 8 -41.20 45.85 -29.04
CA PHE A 8 -40.24 45.07 -28.28
C PHE A 8 -41.04 44.05 -27.47
N GLU A 9 -40.79 42.79 -27.81
CA GLU A 9 -41.40 41.61 -27.25
C GLU A 9 -40.88 41.40 -25.82
N GLU A 10 -41.58 41.91 -24.80
CA GLU A 10 -41.28 41.70 -23.37
C GLU A 10 -41.59 40.26 -22.88
N VAL A 11 -41.62 39.26 -23.76
CA VAL A 11 -42.25 37.95 -23.46
C VAL A 11 -41.26 36.91 -22.93
N ALA A 12 -39.96 37.10 -23.14
CA ALA A 12 -38.97 36.09 -22.77
C ALA A 12 -38.55 36.14 -21.29
N ILE A 13 -38.44 37.33 -20.70
CA ILE A 13 -37.99 37.52 -19.31
C ILE A 13 -39.10 37.13 -18.33
N ASP A 14 -40.35 37.49 -18.64
CA ASP A 14 -41.52 37.27 -17.77
C ASP A 14 -41.88 35.78 -17.61
N LYS A 15 -41.63 34.96 -18.65
CA LYS A 15 -41.81 33.50 -18.56
C LYS A 15 -40.79 32.83 -17.64
N VAL A 16 -39.56 33.34 -17.60
CA VAL A 16 -38.52 32.82 -16.70
C VAL A 16 -38.81 33.23 -15.26
N GLU A 17 -39.21 34.50 -15.03
CA GLU A 17 -39.62 34.98 -13.71
C GLU A 17 -40.87 34.27 -13.18
N SER A 18 -41.89 34.09 -14.01
CA SER A 18 -43.11 33.35 -13.66
C SER A 18 -42.82 31.88 -13.35
N TYR A 19 -41.94 31.24 -14.11
CA TYR A 19 -41.52 29.86 -13.86
C TYR A 19 -40.71 29.73 -12.57
N ILE A 20 -39.78 30.66 -12.32
CA ILE A 20 -39.01 30.73 -11.07
C ILE A 20 -39.95 30.96 -9.90
N ASN A 21 -40.88 31.91 -9.95
CA ASN A 21 -41.83 32.18 -8.85
C ASN A 21 -42.75 30.99 -8.56
N SER A 22 -43.27 30.34 -9.59
CA SER A 22 -44.17 29.18 -9.45
C SER A 22 -43.44 27.95 -8.90
N ASN A 23 -42.16 27.76 -9.27
CA ASN A 23 -41.37 26.59 -8.87
C ASN A 23 -40.30 26.90 -7.81
N PHE A 24 -40.25 28.12 -7.26
CA PHE A 24 -39.17 28.62 -6.41
C PHE A 24 -38.89 27.68 -5.24
N LYS A 25 -39.95 27.26 -4.55
CA LYS A 25 -39.87 26.31 -3.41
C LYS A 25 -39.33 24.95 -3.83
N ARG A 26 -39.66 24.48 -5.04
CA ARG A 26 -39.21 23.19 -5.58
C ARG A 26 -37.76 23.25 -6.03
N ILE A 27 -37.34 24.36 -6.65
CA ILE A 27 -35.96 24.64 -7.05
C ILE A 27 -35.06 24.75 -5.81
N ILE A 28 -35.47 25.52 -4.80
CA ILE A 28 -34.74 25.63 -3.53
C ILE A 28 -34.70 24.30 -2.81
N GLY A 29 -35.82 23.56 -2.73
CA GLY A 29 -35.85 22.24 -2.10
C GLY A 29 -34.89 21.26 -2.78
N PHE A 30 -34.78 21.31 -4.11
CA PHE A 30 -33.84 20.50 -4.87
C PHE A 30 -32.38 20.90 -4.61
N LEU A 31 -32.07 22.21 -4.60
CA LEU A 31 -30.74 22.73 -4.28
C LEU A 31 -30.31 22.35 -2.85
N VAL A 32 -31.19 22.54 -1.87
CA VAL A 32 -30.95 22.14 -0.48
C VAL A 32 -30.74 20.62 -0.39
N GLY A 33 -31.52 19.83 -1.12
CA GLY A 33 -31.34 18.37 -1.21
C GLY A 33 -29.96 17.98 -1.75
N ILE A 34 -29.49 18.62 -2.83
CA ILE A 34 -28.15 18.39 -3.39
C ILE A 34 -27.07 18.76 -2.37
N VAL A 35 -27.21 19.90 -1.69
CA VAL A 35 -26.25 20.35 -0.67
C VAL A 35 -26.17 19.35 0.48
N ILE A 36 -27.31 18.84 0.97
CA ILE A 36 -27.34 17.83 2.04
C ILE A 36 -26.65 16.53 1.59
N ILE A 37 -26.92 16.05 0.37
CA ILE A 37 -26.28 14.84 -0.17
C ILE A 37 -24.77 15.06 -0.32
N GLY A 38 -24.33 16.23 -0.79
CA GLY A 38 -22.93 16.59 -0.89
C GLY A 38 -22.22 16.62 0.47
N LEU A 39 -22.85 17.20 1.48
CA LEU A 39 -22.33 17.23 2.86
C LEU A 39 -22.27 15.82 3.47
N ALA A 40 -23.28 14.98 3.23
CA ALA A 40 -23.29 13.61 3.71
C ALA A 40 -22.17 12.77 3.07
N ALA A 41 -22.01 12.87 1.74
CA ALA A 41 -20.94 12.19 1.02
C ALA A 41 -19.54 12.66 1.48
N TYR A 42 -19.38 13.97 1.69
CA TYR A 42 -18.13 14.55 2.22
C TYR A 42 -17.84 14.07 3.65
N GLY A 43 -18.83 14.09 4.54
CA GLY A 43 -18.71 13.60 5.91
C GLY A 43 -18.34 12.12 5.98
N LEU A 44 -18.98 11.28 5.15
CA LEU A 44 -18.62 9.86 5.03
C LEU A 44 -17.18 9.68 4.55
N LYS A 45 -16.77 10.40 3.49
CA LYS A 45 -15.40 10.33 2.97
C LYS A 45 -14.36 10.73 4.03
N GLN A 46 -14.63 11.80 4.77
CA GLN A 46 -13.72 12.27 5.81
C GLN A 46 -13.65 11.30 6.99
N TYR A 47 -14.78 10.68 7.36
CA TYR A 47 -14.83 9.63 8.37
C TYR A 47 -14.03 8.38 7.97
N TYR A 48 -14.20 7.90 6.74
CA TYR A 48 -13.41 6.77 6.21
C TYR A 48 -11.91 7.07 6.19
N ASN A 49 -11.52 8.27 5.74
CA ASN A 49 -10.11 8.67 5.74
C ASN A 49 -9.54 8.78 7.16
N SER A 50 -10.31 9.29 8.12
CA SER A 50 -9.91 9.37 9.53
C SER A 50 -9.67 7.99 10.13
N GLN A 51 -10.57 7.03 9.88
CA GLN A 51 -10.39 5.65 10.34
C GLN A 51 -9.17 4.98 9.70
N LYS A 52 -8.99 5.11 8.38
CA LYS A 52 -7.82 4.54 7.70
C LYS A 52 -6.52 5.12 8.25
N ASN A 53 -6.47 6.43 8.50
CA ASN A 53 -5.29 7.06 9.10
C ASN A 53 -5.03 6.59 10.53
N ALA A 54 -6.09 6.37 11.32
CA ALA A 54 -5.97 5.82 12.67
C ALA A 54 -5.40 4.39 12.65
N GLU A 55 -5.84 3.54 11.72
CA GLU A 55 -5.29 2.20 11.55
C GLU A 55 -3.83 2.21 11.09
N ILE A 56 -3.45 3.11 10.17
CA ILE A 56 -2.05 3.29 9.76
C ILE A 56 -1.19 3.74 10.94
N ASN A 57 -1.68 4.67 11.77
CA ASN A 57 -0.96 5.11 12.96
C ASN A 57 -0.75 3.96 13.96
N LYS A 58 -1.76 3.09 14.15
CA LYS A 58 -1.63 1.88 14.98
C LYS A 58 -0.55 0.94 14.46
N ILE A 59 -0.43 0.75 13.14
CA ILE A 59 0.67 -0.02 12.55
C ILE A 59 2.02 0.61 12.95
N GLY A 60 2.15 1.94 12.87
CA GLY A 60 3.35 2.66 13.32
C GLY A 60 3.65 2.46 14.81
N GLU A 61 2.64 2.45 15.67
CA GLU A 61 2.80 2.16 17.10
C GLU A 61 3.30 0.73 17.36
N PHE A 62 2.81 -0.25 16.60
CA PHE A 62 3.34 -1.62 16.66
C PHE A 62 4.80 -1.70 16.23
N GLU A 63 5.18 -1.04 15.13
CA GLU A 63 6.59 -0.98 14.69
C GLU A 63 7.50 -0.37 15.77
N ALA A 64 7.03 0.66 16.47
CA ALA A 64 7.77 1.25 17.58
C ALA A 64 7.99 0.25 18.72
N LYS A 65 6.97 -0.54 19.08
CA LYS A 65 7.08 -1.62 20.09
C LYS A 65 8.05 -2.71 19.65
N PHE A 66 7.97 -3.12 18.39
CA PHE A 66 8.87 -4.12 17.81
C PHE A 66 10.33 -3.63 17.81
N ASN A 67 10.58 -2.34 17.54
CA ASN A 67 11.93 -1.77 17.61
C ASN A 67 12.47 -1.70 19.05
N SER A 68 11.60 -1.58 20.04
CA SER A 68 11.94 -1.65 21.47
C SER A 68 12.08 -3.09 22.00
N GLN A 69 12.05 -4.10 21.12
CA GLN A 69 12.11 -5.53 21.45
C GLN A 69 10.92 -6.06 22.28
N GLU A 70 9.79 -5.34 22.29
CA GLU A 70 8.56 -5.81 22.91
C GLU A 70 7.81 -6.74 21.95
N PHE A 71 8.20 -8.02 21.96
CA PHE A 71 7.58 -9.07 21.15
C PHE A 71 6.71 -9.96 22.01
N SER A 72 5.42 -9.63 22.12
CA SER A 72 4.42 -10.55 22.69
C SER A 72 3.59 -11.18 21.57
N PRO A 73 3.18 -12.46 21.69
CA PRO A 73 2.27 -13.09 20.74
C PRO A 73 0.97 -12.30 20.54
N GLU A 74 0.45 -11.68 21.61
CA GLU A 74 -0.76 -10.85 21.56
C GLU A 74 -0.55 -9.57 20.73
N ILE A 75 0.61 -8.91 20.89
CA ILE A 75 0.96 -7.72 20.10
C ILE A 75 1.07 -8.09 18.62
N LEU A 76 1.67 -9.24 18.31
CA LEU A 76 1.83 -9.68 16.94
C LEU A 76 0.49 -10.08 16.30
N ASP A 77 -0.38 -10.78 17.01
CA ASP A 77 -1.71 -11.11 16.53
C ASP A 77 -2.56 -9.85 16.27
N GLN A 78 -2.43 -8.84 17.13
CA GLN A 78 -3.10 -7.54 16.91
C GLN A 78 -2.52 -6.79 15.70
N TYR A 79 -1.21 -6.83 15.51
CA TYR A 79 -0.54 -6.26 14.36
C TYR A 79 -1.04 -6.90 13.06
N VAL A 80 -1.03 -8.23 12.98
CA VAL A 80 -1.50 -8.98 11.80
C VAL A 80 -2.96 -8.64 11.48
N LYS A 81 -3.85 -8.64 12.49
CA LYS A 81 -5.26 -8.26 12.31
C LYS A 81 -5.42 -6.84 11.77
N THR A 82 -4.65 -5.89 12.31
CA THR A 82 -4.68 -4.49 11.84
C THR A 82 -4.14 -4.37 10.41
N CYS A 83 -3.18 -5.19 10.04
CA CYS A 83 -2.63 -5.21 8.69
C CYS A 83 -3.56 -5.82 7.65
N GLU A 84 -4.45 -6.73 8.05
CA GLU A 84 -5.46 -7.31 7.16
C GLU A 84 -6.56 -6.32 6.76
N SER A 85 -6.81 -5.28 7.56
CA SER A 85 -7.79 -4.23 7.21
C SER A 85 -7.27 -3.24 6.16
N ILE A 86 -5.94 -3.12 5.99
CA ILE A 86 -5.32 -2.16 5.05
C ILE A 86 -4.61 -2.90 3.91
N SER A 87 -5.34 -3.10 2.80
CA SER A 87 -4.86 -3.83 1.62
C SER A 87 -3.51 -3.33 1.07
N SER A 88 -3.26 -2.02 1.10
CA SER A 88 -2.02 -1.42 0.58
C SER A 88 -0.78 -1.70 1.45
N LEU A 89 -0.96 -2.06 2.72
CA LEU A 89 0.13 -2.33 3.67
C LEU A 89 0.25 -3.82 4.02
N LYS A 90 -0.73 -4.63 3.62
CA LYS A 90 -0.82 -6.05 3.92
C LYS A 90 0.47 -6.82 3.63
N ASP A 91 1.04 -6.67 2.44
CA ASP A 91 2.27 -7.39 2.05
C ASP A 91 3.49 -6.98 2.91
N PHE A 92 3.63 -5.69 3.19
CA PHE A 92 4.68 -5.18 4.07
C PHE A 92 4.55 -5.77 5.48
N CYS A 93 3.33 -5.73 6.03
CA CYS A 93 3.07 -6.25 7.36
C CYS A 93 3.31 -7.76 7.47
N TYR A 94 2.86 -8.55 6.49
CA TYR A 94 3.13 -9.98 6.49
C TYR A 94 4.64 -10.27 6.41
N PHE A 95 5.38 -9.49 5.62
CA PHE A 95 6.84 -9.60 5.59
C PHE A 95 7.43 -9.29 6.97
N ARG A 96 6.99 -8.21 7.61
CA ARG A 96 7.51 -7.81 8.92
C ARG A 96 7.18 -8.82 10.02
N ALA A 97 5.93 -9.27 10.10
CA ALA A 97 5.50 -10.29 11.05
C ALA A 97 6.26 -11.60 10.84
N GLY A 98 6.43 -11.99 9.57
CA GLY A 98 7.24 -13.14 9.17
C GLY A 98 8.71 -13.02 9.62
N ALA A 99 9.32 -11.85 9.43
CA ALA A 99 10.68 -11.57 9.84
C ALA A 99 10.87 -11.59 11.37
N ILE A 100 9.95 -10.99 12.12
CA ILE A 100 10.00 -11.00 13.60
C ILE A 100 9.84 -12.41 14.16
N LEU A 101 8.92 -13.21 13.60
CA LEU A 101 8.75 -14.60 14.05
C LEU A 101 9.94 -15.47 13.67
N ALA A 102 10.56 -15.20 12.52
CA ALA A 102 11.77 -15.89 12.10
C ALA A 102 12.96 -15.62 13.04
N THR A 103 13.10 -14.41 13.60
CA THR A 103 14.21 -14.11 14.54
C THR A 103 14.08 -14.86 15.86
N ILE A 104 12.86 -15.17 16.29
CA ILE A 104 12.60 -15.97 17.50
C ILE A 104 12.44 -17.47 17.21
N GLY A 105 12.60 -17.89 15.95
CA GLY A 105 12.52 -19.30 15.54
C GLY A 105 11.10 -19.89 15.51
N ASP A 106 10.06 -19.07 15.49
CA ASP A 106 8.68 -19.55 15.39
C ASP A 106 8.32 -19.90 13.93
N ASN A 107 7.83 -21.12 13.74
CA ASN A 107 7.43 -21.65 12.43
C ASN A 107 6.29 -20.86 11.77
N LYS A 108 5.45 -20.16 12.53
CA LYS A 108 4.42 -19.26 11.99
C LYS A 108 5.03 -18.16 11.11
N GLY A 109 6.29 -17.79 11.33
CA GLY A 109 6.99 -16.80 10.50
C GLY A 109 7.01 -17.21 9.02
N LYS A 110 7.25 -18.49 8.74
CA LYS A 110 7.23 -19.03 7.37
C LYS A 110 5.86 -18.92 6.72
N GLU A 111 4.78 -19.10 7.49
CA GLU A 111 3.41 -18.99 6.97
C GLU A 111 3.09 -17.56 6.54
N TYR A 112 3.50 -16.56 7.31
CA TYR A 112 3.31 -15.15 6.95
C TYR A 112 4.16 -14.77 5.73
N LEU A 113 5.42 -15.19 5.67
CA LEU A 113 6.30 -14.91 4.53
C LEU A 113 5.75 -15.49 3.22
N LYS A 114 5.13 -16.68 3.25
CA LYS A 114 4.48 -17.29 2.08
C LYS A 114 3.26 -16.49 1.57
N LYS A 115 2.65 -15.66 2.42
CA LYS A 115 1.51 -14.79 2.05
C LYS A 115 1.93 -13.45 1.45
N VAL A 116 3.22 -13.10 1.50
CA VAL A 116 3.74 -11.82 0.99
C VAL A 116 3.71 -11.81 -0.53
N GLY A 117 3.10 -10.79 -1.12
CA GLY A 117 3.08 -10.53 -2.56
C GLY A 117 3.87 -9.30 -3.00
N GLY A 118 3.67 -8.94 -4.26
CA GLY A 118 4.07 -7.66 -4.84
C GLY A 118 5.55 -7.32 -4.66
N ASN A 119 5.79 -6.08 -4.21
CA ASN A 119 7.14 -5.49 -4.11
C ASN A 119 8.05 -6.15 -3.05
N TYR A 120 7.46 -6.88 -2.09
CA TYR A 120 8.16 -7.51 -0.97
C TYR A 120 8.36 -9.01 -1.19
N LYS A 121 7.78 -9.61 -2.24
CA LYS A 121 7.85 -11.05 -2.51
C LYS A 121 9.28 -11.58 -2.53
N GLU A 122 10.17 -10.90 -3.25
CA GLU A 122 11.57 -11.34 -3.38
C GLU A 122 12.32 -11.30 -2.05
N PHE A 123 12.02 -10.32 -1.19
CA PHE A 123 12.61 -10.24 0.15
C PHE A 123 12.08 -11.35 1.05
N ALA A 124 10.77 -11.63 0.99
CA ALA A 124 10.16 -12.74 1.72
C ALA A 124 10.75 -14.08 1.29
N ASP A 125 10.91 -14.30 -0.02
CA ASP A 125 11.53 -15.49 -0.58
C ASP A 125 13.00 -15.62 -0.22
N SER A 126 13.72 -14.51 -0.16
CA SER A 126 15.09 -14.50 0.32
C SER A 126 15.18 -15.00 1.76
N LEU A 127 14.31 -14.52 2.64
CA LEU A 127 14.28 -14.97 4.03
C LEU A 127 13.79 -16.41 4.16
N LEU A 128 12.77 -16.82 3.39
CA LEU A 128 12.31 -18.21 3.35
C LEU A 128 13.43 -19.16 2.92
N PHE A 129 14.24 -18.77 1.94
CA PHE A 129 15.42 -19.53 1.52
C PHE A 129 16.42 -19.69 2.68
N ASP A 130 16.71 -18.60 3.41
CA ASP A 130 17.61 -18.64 4.57
C ASP A 130 17.05 -19.50 5.72
N LEU A 131 15.72 -19.60 5.83
CA LEU A 131 15.01 -20.50 6.75
C LEU A 131 14.87 -21.94 6.23
N GLY A 132 15.53 -22.27 5.13
CA GLY A 132 15.61 -23.62 4.54
C GLY A 132 14.40 -24.03 3.70
N GLU A 133 13.49 -23.12 3.36
CA GLU A 133 12.42 -23.43 2.41
C GLU A 133 12.94 -23.48 0.97
N LYS A 134 12.30 -24.32 0.15
CA LYS A 134 12.62 -24.43 -1.27
C LYS A 134 12.08 -23.21 -2.02
N VAL A 135 12.98 -22.37 -2.50
CA VAL A 135 12.69 -21.19 -3.32
C VAL A 135 13.36 -21.33 -4.68
N ASP A 136 12.66 -20.95 -5.75
CA ASP A 136 13.25 -20.95 -7.09
C ASP A 136 14.20 -19.76 -7.29
N ILE A 137 15.50 -20.02 -7.18
CA ILE A 137 16.55 -19.01 -7.36
C ILE A 137 16.56 -18.46 -8.80
N ASN A 138 16.18 -19.28 -9.79
CA ASN A 138 16.26 -18.87 -11.20
C ASN A 138 15.28 -17.75 -11.52
N GLN A 139 14.19 -17.63 -10.76
CA GLN A 139 13.22 -16.56 -10.90
C GLN A 139 13.85 -15.17 -10.63
N TYR A 140 14.86 -15.08 -9.77
CA TYR A 140 15.37 -13.80 -9.27
C TYR A 140 16.79 -13.47 -9.68
N LYS A 141 17.59 -14.47 -10.09
CA LYS A 141 19.02 -14.28 -10.34
C LYS A 141 19.34 -13.22 -11.41
N ASP A 142 18.50 -13.05 -12.44
CA ASP A 142 18.84 -12.18 -13.57
C ASP A 142 18.18 -10.78 -13.52
N SER A 143 17.02 -10.66 -12.87
CA SER A 143 16.22 -9.43 -12.87
C SER A 143 15.66 -9.03 -11.50
N GLY A 144 15.99 -9.76 -10.44
CA GLY A 144 15.54 -9.44 -9.08
C GLY A 144 16.25 -8.21 -8.49
N LYS A 145 15.60 -7.54 -7.54
CA LYS A 145 16.20 -6.48 -6.71
C LYS A 145 17.41 -6.99 -5.92
N LEU A 146 17.41 -8.28 -5.59
CA LEU A 146 18.49 -9.00 -4.91
C LEU A 146 19.25 -9.93 -5.87
N ALA A 147 19.21 -9.68 -7.18
CA ALA A 147 19.82 -10.52 -8.22
C ALA A 147 21.24 -10.99 -7.88
N THR A 148 22.09 -10.10 -7.36
CA THR A 148 23.47 -10.45 -6.94
C THR A 148 23.50 -11.52 -5.86
N ILE A 149 22.64 -11.43 -4.84
CA ILE A 149 22.53 -12.43 -3.76
C ILE A 149 22.04 -13.75 -4.33
N TRP A 150 21.04 -13.72 -5.22
CA TRP A 150 20.51 -14.91 -5.86
C TRP A 150 21.53 -15.62 -6.76
N LYS A 151 22.33 -14.87 -7.54
CA LYS A 151 23.44 -15.43 -8.32
C LYS A 151 24.46 -16.12 -7.42
N TYR A 152 24.79 -15.52 -6.29
CA TYR A 152 25.69 -16.12 -5.31
C TYR A 152 25.12 -17.41 -4.71
N ARG A 153 23.84 -17.40 -4.30
CA ARG A 153 23.13 -18.60 -3.80
C ARG A 153 23.11 -19.72 -4.84
N ALA A 154 22.82 -19.40 -6.11
CA ALA A 154 22.86 -20.37 -7.20
C ALA A 154 24.25 -20.98 -7.37
N ALA A 155 25.29 -20.16 -7.30
CA ALA A 155 26.67 -20.61 -7.44
C ALA A 155 27.18 -21.44 -6.25
N LEU A 156 26.70 -21.19 -5.03
CA LEU A 156 27.01 -22.04 -3.89
C LEU A 156 26.34 -23.42 -3.98
N GLN A 157 25.16 -23.50 -4.60
CA GLN A 157 24.48 -24.77 -4.83
C GLN A 157 25.13 -25.58 -5.96
N ASP A 158 25.76 -24.92 -6.92
CA ASP A 158 26.46 -25.56 -8.03
C ASP A 158 27.98 -25.38 -7.92
N LYS A 159 28.68 -26.40 -7.39
CA LYS A 159 30.14 -26.39 -7.20
C LYS A 159 30.95 -25.96 -8.44
N LYS A 160 30.40 -26.05 -9.66
CA LYS A 160 31.05 -25.57 -10.88
C LYS A 160 31.03 -24.04 -11.04
N LEU A 161 29.97 -23.36 -10.61
CA LEU A 161 29.78 -21.91 -10.79
C LEU A 161 30.73 -21.07 -9.92
N LEU A 162 31.19 -21.61 -8.79
CA LEU A 162 32.23 -21.02 -7.94
C LEU A 162 33.53 -20.72 -8.70
N SER A 163 33.88 -21.49 -9.73
CA SER A 163 35.08 -21.26 -10.55
C SER A 163 34.91 -20.16 -11.62
N SER A 164 33.66 -19.77 -11.91
CA SER A 164 33.32 -18.74 -12.91
C SER A 164 33.01 -17.37 -12.29
N LEU A 165 32.84 -17.32 -10.97
CA LEU A 165 32.71 -16.08 -10.22
C LEU A 165 34.12 -15.57 -9.90
N ASP A 166 34.55 -14.55 -10.62
CA ASP A 166 35.82 -13.89 -10.41
C ASP A 166 35.91 -13.39 -8.94
N ASN A 167 36.82 -13.98 -8.17
CA ASN A 167 36.97 -13.73 -6.72
C ASN A 167 37.19 -12.24 -6.39
N ALA A 168 37.68 -11.47 -7.36
CA ALA A 168 37.87 -10.02 -7.23
C ALA A 168 36.53 -9.25 -7.20
N THR A 169 35.53 -9.64 -7.99
CA THR A 169 34.27 -8.88 -8.10
C THR A 169 33.32 -9.13 -6.92
N LEU A 170 33.40 -10.33 -6.32
CA LEU A 170 32.62 -10.70 -5.13
C LEU A 170 33.05 -9.91 -3.90
N ASN A 171 34.36 -9.82 -3.62
CA ASN A 171 34.86 -9.11 -2.45
C ASN A 171 34.55 -7.61 -2.51
N THR A 172 34.67 -6.95 -3.66
CA THR A 172 34.42 -5.50 -3.73
C THR A 172 32.95 -5.14 -3.61
N ARG A 173 32.04 -5.96 -4.18
CA ARG A 173 30.59 -5.68 -4.15
C ARG A 173 29.89 -6.14 -2.87
N LEU A 174 30.36 -7.20 -2.22
CA LEU A 174 29.86 -7.60 -0.90
C LEU A 174 30.25 -6.56 0.15
N ILE A 175 31.51 -6.10 0.15
CA ILE A 175 31.99 -5.06 1.07
C ILE A 175 31.28 -3.72 0.82
N SER A 176 31.00 -3.36 -0.44
CA SER A 176 30.24 -2.14 -0.72
C SER A 176 28.79 -2.25 -0.24
N ASN A 177 28.16 -3.41 -0.37
CA ASN A 177 26.78 -3.59 0.08
C ASN A 177 26.69 -3.63 1.61
N THR A 178 27.65 -4.21 2.34
CA THR A 178 27.64 -4.20 3.81
C THR A 178 27.90 -2.82 4.40
N ARG A 179 28.67 -1.95 3.73
CA ARG A 179 28.89 -0.55 4.17
C ARG A 179 27.67 0.36 4.08
N TYR A 180 26.59 -0.06 3.41
CA TYR A 180 25.33 0.67 3.41
C TYR A 180 24.37 0.22 4.53
N TRP A 181 24.78 -0.74 5.36
CA TRP A 181 24.02 -1.24 6.52
C TRP A 181 24.70 -0.96 7.87
N GLU A 182 25.79 -0.19 7.88
CA GLU A 182 26.35 0.48 9.06
C GLU A 182 25.92 1.95 9.07
#